data_AF-A0A7V2VGE0-F1
#
_entry.id   AF-A0A7V2VGE0-F1
#
_cell.length_a   1.000
_cell.length_b   1.000
_cell.length_c   1.000
_cell.angle_alpha   90.00
_cell.angle_beta   90.00
_cell.angle_gamma   90.00
#
_symmetry.space_group_name_H-M   'P 1'
#
loop_
_entity.id
_entity.type
_entity.pdbx_description
1 polymer ?
#
loop_
_entity_poly.entity_id
_entity_poly.type
_entity_poly.pdbx_seq_one_letter_code
_entity_poly.pdbx_strand_id
1 'polypeptide(L)'
;MKDYKAIFEKVESTLISVGSANLSADRIRANLDEFKNLEGKAFSDADYYWILVYVVFYAGFRAATVNARLNLIRQYFPDYETVAGYDENKVDKVLSDPEMIRNRRKVQACIENAKVFKSIVNEHGSFQDYIDSFSPTDSFENLMLLKEELEYRFKGLGRITTYHLLTDIGLPVLKPDRVICRIFQRLALIESDKQLLKTIIQGRKFAQATGHPIRYIDIVFVAYGQVKSPEFGLASGICLEQSPLCSICGVTDYCDYFAQNASR
;
A
#
# COMPACT_ATOMS: atom_id res chain seq x y z
N MET A 1 -23.30 -16.87 1.95
CA MET A 1 -21.88 -16.57 2.25
C MET A 1 -21.23 -16.10 0.96
N LYS A 2 -20.45 -15.01 0.96
CA LYS A 2 -19.78 -14.53 -0.27
C LYS A 2 -18.67 -15.52 -0.64
N ASP A 3 -18.56 -15.87 -1.92
CA ASP A 3 -17.51 -16.74 -2.43
C ASP A 3 -16.24 -15.93 -2.70
N TYR A 4 -15.37 -15.84 -1.71
CA TYR A 4 -14.15 -15.02 -1.77
C TYR A 4 -13.21 -15.47 -2.89
N LYS A 5 -13.08 -16.78 -3.13
CA LYS A 5 -12.20 -17.31 -4.17
C LYS A 5 -12.72 -16.91 -5.55
N ALA A 6 -13.99 -17.18 -5.83
CA ALA A 6 -14.59 -16.83 -7.13
C ALA A 6 -14.58 -15.31 -7.40
N ILE A 7 -14.84 -14.49 -6.37
CA ILE A 7 -14.77 -13.03 -6.49
C ILE A 7 -13.35 -12.60 -6.87
N PHE A 8 -12.33 -13.10 -6.17
CA PHE A 8 -10.94 -12.71 -6.43
C PHE A 8 -10.46 -13.13 -7.82
N GLU A 9 -10.70 -14.39 -8.20
CA GLU A 9 -10.32 -14.92 -9.52
C GLU A 9 -10.96 -14.11 -10.67
N LYS A 10 -12.21 -13.66 -10.49
CA LYS A 10 -12.88 -12.77 -11.46
C LYS A 10 -12.27 -11.37 -11.51
N VAL A 11 -11.90 -10.78 -10.36
CA VAL A 11 -11.20 -9.48 -10.31
C VAL A 11 -9.86 -9.58 -11.03
N GLU A 12 -9.06 -10.59 -10.70
CA GLU A 12 -7.72 -10.82 -11.26
C GLU A 12 -7.78 -11.09 -12.77
N SER A 13 -8.62 -12.04 -13.20
CA SER A 13 -8.76 -12.36 -14.62
C SER A 13 -9.25 -11.16 -15.44
N THR A 14 -10.17 -10.36 -14.89
CA THR A 14 -10.64 -9.13 -15.54
C THR A 14 -9.53 -8.09 -15.62
N LEU A 15 -8.77 -7.87 -14.55
CA LEU A 15 -7.60 -6.99 -14.54
C LEU A 15 -6.62 -7.36 -15.65
N ILE A 16 -6.24 -8.65 -15.72
CA ILE A 16 -5.29 -9.16 -16.72
C ILE A 16 -5.87 -9.00 -18.13
N SER A 17 -7.14 -9.36 -18.33
CA SER A 17 -7.80 -9.26 -19.64
C SER A 17 -7.90 -7.82 -20.14
N VAL A 18 -8.30 -6.87 -19.29
CA VAL A 18 -8.42 -5.45 -19.66
C VAL A 18 -7.03 -4.82 -19.85
N GLY A 19 -6.09 -5.14 -18.95
CA GLY A 19 -4.70 -4.69 -19.06
C GLY A 19 -3.99 -5.19 -20.31
N SER A 20 -4.41 -6.36 -20.83
CA SER A 20 -3.84 -6.99 -22.02
C SER A 20 -3.99 -6.17 -23.30
N ALA A 21 -4.81 -5.11 -23.29
CA ALA A 21 -4.89 -4.14 -24.36
C ALA A 21 -3.61 -3.27 -24.49
N ASN A 22 -2.82 -3.12 -23.42
CA ASN A 22 -1.63 -2.24 -23.40
C ASN A 22 -0.33 -2.96 -23.01
N LEU A 23 -0.40 -4.16 -22.43
CA LEU A 23 0.76 -4.93 -21.98
C LEU A 23 0.50 -6.43 -22.21
N SER A 24 1.51 -7.26 -22.47
CA SER A 24 1.23 -8.70 -22.63
C SER A 24 0.73 -9.31 -21.31
N ALA A 25 -0.20 -10.27 -21.40
CA ALA A 25 -0.74 -10.96 -20.21
C ALA A 25 0.37 -11.58 -19.34
N ASP A 26 1.42 -12.13 -19.97
CA ASP A 26 2.56 -12.71 -19.25
C ASP A 26 3.37 -11.66 -18.51
N ARG A 27 3.52 -10.46 -19.08
CA ARG A 27 4.20 -9.36 -18.40
C ARG A 27 3.37 -8.82 -17.24
N ILE A 28 2.04 -8.74 -17.39
CA ILE A 28 1.14 -8.35 -16.29
C ILE A 28 1.24 -9.36 -15.14
N ARG A 29 1.18 -10.66 -15.45
CA ARG A 29 1.34 -11.73 -14.45
C ARG A 29 2.69 -11.66 -13.76
N ALA A 30 3.77 -11.52 -14.51
CA ALA A 30 5.11 -11.38 -13.94
C ALA A 30 5.20 -10.20 -12.95
N ASN A 31 4.65 -9.04 -13.32
CA ASN A 31 4.64 -7.87 -12.44
C ASN A 31 3.77 -8.08 -11.19
N LEU A 32 2.64 -8.80 -11.30
CA LEU A 32 1.80 -9.15 -10.14
C LEU A 32 2.49 -10.20 -9.25
N ASP A 33 3.18 -11.17 -9.84
CA ASP A 33 3.84 -12.27 -9.13
C ASP A 33 4.99 -11.79 -8.24
N GLU A 34 5.60 -10.63 -8.53
CA GLU A 34 6.57 -10.00 -7.62
C GLU A 34 5.99 -9.82 -6.20
N PHE A 35 4.69 -9.52 -6.09
CA PHE A 35 4.02 -9.32 -4.80
C PHE A 35 3.70 -10.62 -4.05
N LYS A 36 3.83 -11.79 -4.69
CA LYS A 36 3.73 -13.09 -4.01
C LYS A 36 4.95 -13.40 -3.15
N ASN A 37 6.08 -12.76 -3.43
CA ASN A 37 7.37 -13.07 -2.79
C ASN A 37 7.77 -12.05 -1.71
N LEU A 38 6.85 -11.17 -1.30
CA LEU A 38 7.11 -10.16 -0.27
C LEU A 38 6.87 -10.69 1.14
N GLU A 39 5.92 -11.61 1.33
CA GLU A 39 5.61 -12.15 2.65
C GLU A 39 6.78 -12.95 3.23
N GLY A 40 7.17 -12.64 4.47
CA GLY A 40 8.30 -13.30 5.14
C GLY A 40 9.69 -12.93 4.60
N LYS A 41 9.79 -11.97 3.69
CA LYS A 41 11.08 -11.47 3.21
C LYS A 41 11.76 -10.62 4.28
N ALA A 42 13.03 -10.90 4.57
CA ALA A 42 13.87 -10.01 5.36
C ALA A 42 14.38 -8.85 4.49
N PHE A 43 14.45 -7.66 5.08
CA PHE A 43 14.88 -6.44 4.40
C PHE A 43 16.14 -5.87 5.05
N SER A 44 16.98 -5.20 4.26
CA SER A 44 18.11 -4.45 4.83
C SER A 44 17.61 -3.17 5.51
N ASP A 45 18.40 -2.59 6.42
CA ASP A 45 18.08 -1.30 7.03
C ASP A 45 17.87 -0.18 5.98
N ALA A 46 18.62 -0.24 4.87
CA ALA A 46 18.46 0.69 3.76
C ALA A 46 17.10 0.53 3.06
N ASP A 47 16.62 -0.71 2.89
CA ASP A 47 15.30 -0.99 2.33
C ASP A 47 14.20 -0.50 3.28
N TYR A 48 14.29 -0.84 4.57
CA TYR A 48 13.34 -0.40 5.59
C TYR A 48 13.23 1.12 5.67
N TYR A 49 14.38 1.81 5.71
CA TYR A 49 14.41 3.26 5.74
C TYR A 49 13.80 3.87 4.47
N TRP A 50 14.11 3.31 3.30
CA TRP A 50 13.53 3.78 2.05
C TRP A 50 12.00 3.62 2.04
N ILE A 51 11.49 2.48 2.52
CA ILE A 51 10.05 2.24 2.67
C ILE A 51 9.42 3.28 3.59
N LEU A 52 10.01 3.49 4.77
CA LEU A 52 9.56 4.50 5.73
C LEU A 52 9.49 5.92 5.11
N VAL A 53 10.48 6.31 4.30
CA VAL A 53 10.48 7.60 3.61
C VAL A 53 9.34 7.69 2.60
N TYR A 54 9.23 6.73 1.68
CA TYR A 54 8.27 6.90 0.59
C TYR A 54 6.82 6.85 1.08
N VAL A 55 6.49 6.02 2.10
CA VAL A 55 5.10 5.91 2.59
C VAL A 55 4.59 7.23 3.18
N VAL A 56 5.47 8.03 3.78
CA VAL A 56 5.17 9.39 4.24
C VAL A 56 4.76 10.29 3.06
N PHE A 57 5.39 10.14 1.89
CA PHE A 57 5.02 10.90 0.68
C PHE A 57 3.70 10.42 0.07
N TYR A 58 3.35 9.14 0.15
CA TYR A 58 2.03 8.64 -0.29
C TYR A 58 0.86 9.15 0.56
N ALA A 59 1.07 9.45 1.84
CA ALA A 59 0.00 9.91 2.72
C ALA A 59 -0.67 11.20 2.18
N GLY A 60 -1.92 11.11 1.72
CA GLY A 60 -2.66 12.27 1.17
C GLY A 60 -2.28 12.68 -0.26
N PHE A 61 -1.52 11.87 -1.00
CA PHE A 61 -1.20 12.09 -2.41
C PHE A 61 -1.69 10.93 -3.28
N ARG A 62 -1.93 11.21 -4.56
CA ARG A 62 -2.18 10.15 -5.54
C ARG A 62 -0.89 9.37 -5.78
N ALA A 63 -0.97 8.05 -5.84
CA ALA A 63 0.19 7.18 -6.07
C ALA A 63 0.99 7.61 -7.32
N ALA A 64 0.30 7.91 -8.44
CA ALA A 64 0.95 8.41 -9.66
C ALA A 64 1.77 9.69 -9.45
N THR A 65 1.33 10.60 -8.57
CA THR A 65 2.08 11.82 -8.25
C THR A 65 3.38 11.51 -7.52
N VAL A 66 3.36 10.55 -6.59
CA VAL A 66 4.54 10.14 -5.82
C VAL A 66 5.48 9.28 -6.67
N ASN A 67 4.94 8.32 -7.43
CA ASN A 67 5.69 7.47 -8.37
C ASN A 67 6.58 8.29 -9.31
N ALA A 68 6.02 9.36 -9.88
CA ALA A 68 6.75 10.25 -10.79
C ALA A 68 7.89 11.04 -10.12
N ARG A 69 8.06 10.94 -8.80
CA ARG A 69 9.04 11.66 -7.99
C ARG A 69 9.88 10.73 -7.10
N LEU A 70 9.69 9.41 -7.14
CA LEU A 70 10.43 8.49 -6.26
C LEU A 70 11.95 8.63 -6.38
N ASN A 71 12.46 8.76 -7.61
CA ASN A 71 13.90 8.96 -7.84
C ASN A 71 14.42 10.24 -7.17
N LEU A 72 13.69 11.35 -7.33
CA LEU A 72 14.04 12.63 -6.72
C LEU A 72 13.93 12.58 -5.19
N ILE A 73 12.87 11.97 -4.66
CA ILE A 73 12.70 11.76 -3.22
C ILE A 73 13.89 10.96 -2.68
N ARG A 74 14.28 9.87 -3.34
CA ARG A 74 15.43 9.04 -2.94
C ARG A 74 16.76 9.80 -2.97
N GLN A 75 16.95 10.71 -3.93
CA GLN A 75 18.14 11.56 -3.98
C GLN A 75 18.23 12.50 -2.78
N TYR A 76 17.09 13.04 -2.33
CA TYR A 76 17.04 13.90 -1.14
C TYR A 76 17.04 13.12 0.17
N PHE A 77 16.63 11.86 0.18
CA PHE A 77 16.60 11.02 1.39
C PHE A 77 17.30 9.67 1.14
N PRO A 78 18.63 9.68 0.91
CA PRO A 78 19.36 8.49 0.45
C PRO A 78 19.54 7.41 1.53
N ASP A 79 19.80 7.82 2.78
CA ASP A 79 20.08 6.96 3.94
C ASP A 79 19.77 7.72 5.25
N TYR A 80 19.55 6.98 6.33
CA TYR A 80 19.09 7.56 7.58
C TYR A 80 20.21 8.30 8.32
N GLU A 81 21.47 7.94 8.12
CA GLU A 81 22.62 8.57 8.76
C GLU A 81 22.84 9.99 8.23
N THR A 82 22.79 10.16 6.91
CA THR A 82 22.91 11.43 6.21
C THR A 82 21.72 12.32 6.54
N VAL A 83 20.50 11.78 6.44
CA VAL A 83 19.27 12.54 6.63
C VAL A 83 19.08 12.96 8.09
N ALA A 84 19.54 12.15 9.06
CA ALA A 84 19.52 12.53 10.47
C ALA A 84 20.33 13.81 10.77
N GLY A 85 21.32 14.13 9.94
CA GLY A 85 22.14 15.34 10.04
C GLY A 85 21.57 16.57 9.32
N TYR A 86 20.39 16.47 8.70
CA TYR A 86 19.80 17.58 7.96
C TYR A 86 19.34 18.72 8.87
N ASP A 87 19.64 19.94 8.45
CA ASP A 87 19.28 21.19 9.09
C ASP A 87 18.23 21.96 8.28
N GLU A 88 17.89 23.16 8.75
CA GLU A 88 16.89 24.03 8.10
C GLU A 88 17.32 24.43 6.68
N ASN A 89 18.61 24.66 6.44
CA ASN A 89 19.12 24.98 5.11
C ASN A 89 18.85 23.85 4.12
N LYS A 90 18.98 22.59 4.56
CA LYS A 90 18.65 21.44 3.74
C LYS A 90 17.15 21.34 3.49
N VAL A 91 16.30 21.61 4.49
CA VAL A 91 14.84 21.66 4.31
C VAL A 91 14.46 22.67 3.22
N ASP A 92 15.00 23.89 3.29
CA ASP A 92 14.76 24.93 2.28
C ASP A 92 15.25 24.53 0.89
N LYS A 93 16.42 23.86 0.81
CA LYS A 93 16.92 23.32 -0.46
C LYS A 93 15.99 22.27 -1.07
N VAL A 94 15.45 21.35 -0.25
CA VAL A 94 14.48 20.34 -0.72
C VAL A 94 13.19 21.01 -1.21
N LEU A 95 12.68 22.01 -0.49
CA LEU A 95 11.42 22.69 -0.82
C LEU A 95 11.54 23.64 -2.03
N SER A 96 12.75 24.11 -2.31
CA SER A 96 13.05 24.99 -3.46
C SER A 96 13.10 24.22 -4.78
N ASP A 97 13.29 22.91 -4.74
CA ASP A 97 13.28 22.09 -5.95
C ASP A 97 11.88 22.11 -6.60
N PRO A 98 11.77 22.50 -7.89
CA PRO A 98 10.48 22.60 -8.59
C PRO A 98 9.84 21.25 -8.90
N GLU A 99 10.62 20.18 -8.98
CA GLU A 99 10.11 18.83 -9.20
C GLU A 99 9.68 18.18 -7.88
N MET A 100 10.20 18.62 -6.73
CA MET A 100 9.88 18.03 -5.44
C MET A 100 8.43 18.24 -5.00
N ILE A 101 7.90 17.28 -4.23
CA ILE A 101 6.62 17.44 -3.53
C ILE A 101 6.84 18.45 -2.40
N ARG A 102 6.42 19.70 -2.62
CA ARG A 102 6.57 20.82 -1.68
C ARG A 102 5.66 20.69 -0.46
N ASN A 103 6.06 19.81 0.47
CA ASN A 103 5.38 19.61 1.74
C ASN A 103 6.39 19.62 2.88
N ARG A 104 6.55 20.78 3.51
CA ARG A 104 7.49 21.00 4.62
C ARG A 104 7.30 20.01 5.77
N ARG A 105 6.05 19.68 6.13
CA ARG A 105 5.76 18.72 7.21
C ARG A 105 6.30 17.32 6.90
N LYS A 106 6.25 16.89 5.64
CA LYS A 106 6.77 15.57 5.21
C LYS A 106 8.29 15.52 5.16
N VAL A 107 8.91 16.58 4.67
CA VAL A 107 10.38 16.72 4.68
C VAL A 107 10.88 16.66 6.12
N GLN A 108 10.27 17.44 7.01
CA GLN A 108 10.60 17.44 8.44
C GLN A 108 10.38 16.07 9.08
N ALA A 109 9.26 15.41 8.77
CA ALA A 109 8.99 14.05 9.25
C ALA A 109 10.08 13.06 8.82
N CYS A 110 10.56 13.10 7.58
CA CYS A 110 11.64 12.22 7.12
C CYS A 110 12.95 12.44 7.89
N ILE A 111 13.27 13.69 8.24
CA ILE A 111 14.46 14.05 9.04
C ILE A 111 14.33 13.54 10.48
N GLU A 112 13.19 13.76 11.13
CA GLU A 112 12.93 13.25 12.47
C GLU A 112 12.91 11.72 12.50
N ASN A 113 12.27 11.10 11.51
CA ASN A 113 12.23 9.65 11.38
C ASN A 113 13.61 9.05 11.16
N ALA A 114 14.51 9.70 10.43
CA ALA A 114 15.88 9.23 10.26
C ALA A 114 16.65 9.15 11.59
N LYS A 115 16.43 10.13 12.49
CA LYS A 115 17.02 10.13 13.84
C LYS A 115 16.47 8.99 14.70
N VAL A 116 15.15 8.79 14.66
CA VAL A 116 14.47 7.70 15.39
C VAL A 116 14.93 6.33 14.85
N PHE A 117 14.98 6.17 13.54
CA PHE A 117 15.44 4.94 12.87
C PHE A 117 16.88 4.61 13.27
N LYS A 118 17.79 5.59 13.23
CA LYS A 118 19.17 5.44 13.69
C LYS A 118 19.26 4.96 15.14
N SER A 119 18.43 5.53 16.02
CA SER A 119 18.39 5.13 17.43
C SER A 119 17.94 3.68 17.61
N ILE A 120 16.92 3.25 16.86
CA ILE A 120 16.42 1.87 16.88
C ILE A 120 17.49 0.90 16.41
N VAL A 121 18.16 1.18 15.28
CA VAL A 121 19.25 0.35 14.77
C VAL A 121 20.38 0.23 15.79
N ASN A 122 20.74 1.33 16.48
CA ASN A 122 21.77 1.30 17.53
C ASN A 122 21.35 0.46 18.76
N GLU A 123 20.07 0.45 19.12
CA GLU A 123 19.54 -0.26 20.29
C GLU A 123 19.33 -1.76 20.02
N HIS A 124 18.83 -2.11 18.84
CA HIS A 124 18.43 -3.47 18.48
C HIS A 124 19.46 -4.21 17.60
N GLY A 125 20.44 -3.50 17.03
CA GLY A 125 21.41 -4.04 16.08
C GLY A 125 20.99 -3.89 14.62
N SER A 126 19.69 -4.00 14.33
CA SER A 126 19.09 -3.70 13.02
C SER A 126 17.61 -3.32 13.16
N PHE A 127 17.02 -2.78 12.10
CA PHE A 127 15.58 -2.52 12.08
C PHE A 127 14.78 -3.83 11.95
N GLN A 128 15.32 -4.85 11.28
CA GLN A 128 14.70 -6.18 11.24
C GLN A 128 14.58 -6.77 12.65
N ASP A 129 15.65 -6.73 13.45
CA ASP A 129 15.64 -7.25 14.83
C ASP A 129 14.64 -6.50 15.71
N TYR A 130 14.47 -5.19 15.48
CA TYR A 130 13.42 -4.40 16.11
C TYR A 130 12.02 -4.91 15.75
N ILE A 131 11.73 -5.15 14.46
CA ILE A 131 10.44 -5.71 14.02
C ILE A 131 10.21 -7.10 14.64
N ASP A 132 11.22 -7.96 14.62
CA ASP A 132 11.15 -9.35 15.09
C ASP A 132 10.93 -9.44 16.61
N SER A 133 11.38 -8.44 17.37
CA SER A 133 11.15 -8.35 18.83
C SER A 133 9.67 -8.31 19.22
N PHE A 134 8.78 -7.98 18.29
CA PHE A 134 7.32 -8.03 18.48
C PHE A 134 6.69 -9.35 18.06
N SER A 135 7.42 -10.23 17.36
CA SER A 135 6.90 -11.48 16.76
C SER A 135 5.57 -11.26 16.01
N PRO A 136 5.51 -10.32 15.03
CA PRO A 136 4.26 -9.85 14.43
C PRO A 136 3.54 -10.90 13.57
N THR A 137 4.21 -11.99 13.21
CA THR A 137 3.64 -13.10 12.43
C THR A 137 2.90 -14.11 13.30
N ASP A 138 3.16 -14.13 14.60
CA ASP A 138 2.63 -15.16 15.51
C ASP A 138 1.16 -14.93 15.85
N SER A 139 0.75 -13.66 15.93
CA SER A 139 -0.63 -13.30 16.24
C SER A 139 -1.02 -11.94 15.65
N PHE A 140 -2.32 -11.74 15.44
CA PHE A 140 -2.84 -10.43 15.04
C PHE A 140 -2.63 -9.36 16.14
N GLU A 141 -2.61 -9.77 17.41
CA GLU A 141 -2.35 -8.89 18.55
C GLU A 141 -0.92 -8.34 18.51
N ASN A 142 0.07 -9.20 18.31
CA ASN A 142 1.48 -8.83 18.18
C ASN A 142 1.70 -7.86 17.01
N LEU A 143 1.08 -8.13 15.86
CA LEU A 143 1.10 -7.23 14.72
C LEU A 143 0.51 -5.85 15.07
N MET A 144 -0.59 -5.80 15.84
CA MET A 144 -1.18 -4.53 16.26
C MET A 144 -0.30 -3.80 17.29
N LEU A 145 0.39 -4.51 18.19
CA LEU A 145 1.35 -3.89 19.10
C LEU A 145 2.49 -3.20 18.34
N LEU A 146 3.10 -3.90 17.38
CA LEU A 146 4.10 -3.31 16.49
C LEU A 146 3.55 -2.08 15.74
N LYS A 147 2.32 -2.19 15.22
CA LYS A 147 1.67 -1.08 14.52
C LYS A 147 1.53 0.15 15.43
N GLU A 148 1.04 -0.02 16.65
CA GLU A 148 0.89 1.09 17.62
C GLU A 148 2.24 1.71 17.96
N GLU A 149 3.28 0.89 18.16
CA GLU A 149 4.62 1.39 18.45
C GLU A 149 5.21 2.20 17.27
N LEU A 150 5.03 1.73 16.03
CA LEU A 150 5.46 2.46 14.84
C LEU A 150 4.72 3.80 14.69
N GLU A 151 3.41 3.84 15.00
CA GLU A 151 2.62 5.08 15.00
C GLU A 151 3.07 6.07 16.06
N TYR A 152 3.48 5.57 17.23
CA TYR A 152 3.99 6.39 18.31
C TYR A 152 5.36 6.99 17.98
N ARG A 153 6.29 6.17 17.49
CA ARG A 153 7.69 6.58 17.27
C ARG A 153 7.89 7.46 16.05
N PHE A 154 7.19 7.20 14.96
CA PHE A 154 7.49 7.83 13.67
C PHE A 154 6.46 8.90 13.27
N LYS A 155 6.96 10.05 12.82
CA LYS A 155 6.14 11.13 12.27
C LYS A 155 5.62 10.77 10.88
N GLY A 156 4.38 11.16 10.62
CA GLY A 156 3.73 10.91 9.32
C GLY A 156 3.22 9.48 9.13
N LEU A 157 3.46 8.58 10.08
CA LEU A 157 2.81 7.27 10.15
C LEU A 157 1.47 7.40 10.86
N GLY A 158 0.45 7.86 10.12
CA GLY A 158 -0.93 7.82 10.59
C GLY A 158 -1.57 6.44 10.36
N ARG A 159 -2.79 6.26 10.89
CA ARG A 159 -3.52 4.98 10.93
C ARG A 159 -3.51 4.14 9.65
N ILE A 160 -3.63 4.75 8.46
CA ILE A 160 -3.58 4.02 7.16
C ILE A 160 -2.14 3.89 6.65
N THR A 161 -1.31 4.91 6.86
CA THR A 161 0.09 4.92 6.41
C THR A 161 0.90 3.84 7.10
N THR A 162 0.63 3.54 8.37
CA THR A 162 1.32 2.46 9.08
C THR A 162 0.98 1.10 8.46
N TYR A 163 -0.28 0.84 8.10
CA TYR A 163 -0.61 -0.36 7.33
C TYR A 163 0.10 -0.41 5.97
N HIS A 164 0.38 0.74 5.34
CA HIS A 164 1.19 0.79 4.12
C HIS A 164 2.60 0.29 4.37
N LEU A 165 3.26 0.80 5.42
CA LEU A 165 4.57 0.34 5.84
C LEU A 165 4.54 -1.17 6.09
N LEU A 166 3.66 -1.65 6.96
CA LEU A 166 3.55 -3.07 7.33
C LEU A 166 3.34 -3.98 6.12
N THR A 167 2.47 -3.56 5.19
CA THR A 167 2.16 -4.30 3.96
C THR A 167 3.39 -4.37 3.05
N ASP A 168 4.14 -3.27 2.89
CA ASP A 168 5.29 -3.20 1.99
C ASP A 168 6.56 -3.86 2.56
N ILE A 169 6.66 -4.00 3.89
CA ILE A 169 7.70 -4.80 4.54
C ILE A 169 7.33 -6.29 4.68
N GLY A 170 6.26 -6.74 4.01
CA GLY A 170 5.93 -8.16 3.92
C GLY A 170 5.18 -8.75 5.11
N LEU A 171 4.63 -7.93 6.02
CA LEU A 171 3.80 -8.45 7.10
C LEU A 171 2.39 -8.82 6.61
N PRO A 172 1.74 -9.84 7.21
CA PRO A 172 0.50 -10.41 6.73
C PRO A 172 -0.73 -9.54 7.07
N VAL A 173 -0.74 -8.31 6.55
CA VAL A 173 -1.80 -7.32 6.70
C VAL A 173 -2.15 -6.67 5.37
N LEU A 174 -3.42 -6.30 5.23
CA LEU A 174 -3.91 -5.52 4.09
C LEU A 174 -3.90 -4.04 4.45
N LYS A 175 -3.59 -3.15 3.49
CA LYS A 175 -3.74 -1.71 3.67
C LYS A 175 -5.18 -1.28 3.36
N PRO A 176 -5.98 -0.86 4.35
CA PRO A 176 -7.38 -0.50 4.13
C PRO A 176 -7.49 0.94 3.58
N ASP A 177 -6.98 1.15 2.36
CA ASP A 177 -7.07 2.45 1.70
C ASP A 177 -8.46 2.71 1.09
N ARG A 178 -8.64 3.91 0.55
CA ARG A 178 -9.90 4.32 -0.09
C ARG A 178 -10.31 3.48 -1.30
N VAL A 179 -9.37 2.84 -1.99
CA VAL A 179 -9.66 1.98 -3.15
C VAL A 179 -10.23 0.65 -2.66
N ILE A 180 -9.51 -0.02 -1.75
CA ILE A 180 -9.95 -1.27 -1.15
C ILE A 180 -11.28 -1.08 -0.42
N CYS A 181 -11.38 -0.08 0.46
CA CYS A 181 -12.62 0.20 1.20
C CYS A 181 -13.81 0.43 0.26
N ARG A 182 -13.63 1.20 -0.83
CA ARG A 182 -14.69 1.41 -1.82
C ARG A 182 -15.10 0.11 -2.50
N ILE A 183 -14.15 -0.68 -2.99
CA ILE A 183 -14.47 -1.94 -3.67
C ILE A 183 -15.20 -2.88 -2.72
N PHE A 184 -14.70 -3.04 -1.49
CA PHE A 184 -15.31 -3.93 -0.50
C PHE A 184 -16.70 -3.45 -0.08
N GLN A 185 -16.93 -2.15 0.02
CA GLN A 185 -18.26 -1.60 0.30
C GLN A 185 -19.23 -1.88 -0.86
N ARG A 186 -18.78 -1.70 -2.12
CA ARG A 186 -19.61 -1.99 -3.31
C ARG A 186 -19.96 -3.46 -3.46
N LEU A 187 -19.09 -4.36 -2.97
CA LEU A 187 -19.33 -5.80 -2.89
C LEU A 187 -20.12 -6.23 -1.65
N ALA A 188 -20.57 -5.27 -0.82
CA ALA A 188 -21.24 -5.50 0.47
C ALA A 188 -20.46 -6.39 1.45
N LEU A 189 -19.12 -6.26 1.44
CA LEU A 189 -18.23 -6.92 2.41
C LEU A 189 -18.02 -6.07 3.68
N ILE A 190 -18.21 -4.76 3.56
CA ILE A 190 -18.22 -3.77 4.64
C ILE A 190 -19.36 -2.78 4.41
N GLU A 191 -19.85 -2.14 5.46
CA GLU A 191 -20.94 -1.16 5.39
C GLU A 191 -20.44 0.27 5.13
N SER A 192 -19.23 0.60 5.61
CA SER A 192 -18.62 1.92 5.46
C SER A 192 -17.10 1.82 5.34
N ASP A 193 -16.52 2.74 4.59
CA ASP A 193 -15.08 3.01 4.48
C ASP A 193 -14.37 3.33 5.81
N LYS A 194 -15.11 3.63 6.88
CA LYS A 194 -14.58 3.85 8.24
C LYS A 194 -14.25 2.54 8.96
N GLN A 195 -14.71 1.39 8.48
CA GLN A 195 -14.54 0.09 9.14
C GLN A 195 -13.21 -0.59 8.79
N LEU A 196 -12.09 0.09 9.03
CA LEU A 196 -10.76 -0.35 8.60
C LEU A 196 -10.40 -1.77 9.06
N LEU A 197 -10.71 -2.14 10.31
CA LEU A 197 -10.44 -3.48 10.81
C LEU A 197 -11.29 -4.54 10.08
N LYS A 198 -12.56 -4.23 9.79
CA LYS A 198 -13.42 -5.13 9.01
C LYS A 198 -12.85 -5.30 7.61
N THR A 199 -12.38 -4.22 6.97
CA THR A 199 -11.70 -4.27 5.67
C THR A 199 -10.49 -5.20 5.69
N ILE A 200 -9.63 -5.10 6.72
CA ILE A 200 -8.47 -5.99 6.89
C ILE A 200 -8.90 -7.46 7.03
N ILE A 201 -9.95 -7.72 7.83
CA ILE A 201 -10.50 -9.07 8.00
C ILE A 201 -11.01 -9.62 6.65
N GLN A 202 -11.67 -8.81 5.82
CA GLN A 202 -12.08 -9.24 4.48
C GLN A 202 -10.87 -9.60 3.60
N GLY A 203 -9.80 -8.82 3.65
CA GLY A 203 -8.53 -9.13 2.99
C GLY A 203 -7.96 -10.48 3.39
N ARG A 204 -7.93 -10.78 4.70
CA ARG A 204 -7.50 -12.08 5.22
C ARG A 204 -8.36 -13.24 4.73
N LYS A 205 -9.68 -13.04 4.62
CA LYS A 205 -10.59 -14.07 4.05
C LYS A 205 -10.31 -14.34 2.57
N PHE A 206 -10.00 -13.31 1.79
CA PHE A 206 -9.55 -13.49 0.40
C PHE A 206 -8.22 -14.25 0.32
N ALA A 207 -7.23 -13.89 1.14
CA ALA A 207 -5.95 -14.58 1.19
C ALA A 207 -6.13 -16.07 1.57
N GLN A 208 -6.92 -16.35 2.61
CA GLN A 208 -7.23 -17.71 3.04
C GLN A 208 -7.95 -18.52 1.96
N ALA A 209 -8.94 -17.93 1.29
CA ALA A 209 -9.75 -18.64 0.29
C ALA A 209 -8.98 -18.95 -1.01
N THR A 210 -8.02 -18.10 -1.37
CA THR A 210 -7.22 -18.25 -2.61
C THR A 210 -5.88 -18.96 -2.37
N GLY A 211 -5.37 -18.94 -1.14
CA GLY A 211 -4.02 -19.37 -0.82
C GLY A 211 -2.93 -18.39 -1.24
N HIS A 212 -3.30 -17.18 -1.68
CA HIS A 212 -2.33 -16.14 -2.03
C HIS A 212 -1.91 -15.29 -0.81
N PRO A 213 -0.66 -14.79 -0.81
CA PRO A 213 -0.22 -13.78 0.15
C PRO A 213 -1.14 -12.57 0.16
N ILE A 214 -1.40 -12.00 1.34
CA ILE A 214 -2.32 -10.87 1.47
C ILE A 214 -1.85 -9.63 0.70
N ARG A 215 -0.54 -9.49 0.48
CA ARG A 215 0.04 -8.43 -0.35
C ARG A 215 -0.38 -8.56 -1.82
N TYR A 216 -0.46 -9.78 -2.33
CA TYR A 216 -0.97 -10.08 -3.66
C TYR A 216 -2.46 -9.74 -3.78
N ILE A 217 -3.24 -10.08 -2.74
CA ILE A 217 -4.66 -9.68 -2.66
C ILE A 217 -4.80 -8.15 -2.72
N ASP A 218 -4.01 -7.43 -1.91
CA ASP A 218 -4.01 -5.97 -1.85
C ASP A 218 -3.73 -5.35 -3.22
N ILE A 219 -2.62 -5.73 -3.87
CA ILE A 219 -2.21 -5.08 -5.13
C ILE A 219 -3.20 -5.32 -6.26
N VAL A 220 -3.80 -6.52 -6.36
CA VAL A 220 -4.80 -6.82 -7.39
C VAL A 220 -6.02 -5.92 -7.24
N PHE A 221 -6.56 -5.76 -6.03
CA PHE A 221 -7.70 -4.88 -5.81
C PHE A 221 -7.34 -3.39 -5.96
N VAL A 222 -6.15 -2.97 -5.50
CA VAL A 222 -5.65 -1.60 -5.68
C VAL A 222 -5.59 -1.28 -7.17
N ALA A 223 -4.93 -2.12 -7.97
CA ALA A 223 -4.81 -1.97 -9.42
C ALA A 223 -6.18 -1.93 -10.10
N TYR A 224 -7.12 -2.79 -9.68
CA TYR A 224 -8.47 -2.85 -10.22
C TYR A 224 -9.26 -1.55 -10.08
N GLY A 225 -9.03 -0.78 -9.00
CA GLY A 225 -9.83 0.40 -8.67
C GLY A 225 -9.08 1.73 -8.66
N GLN A 226 -7.77 1.75 -8.75
CA GLN A 226 -7.00 3.00 -8.81
C GLN A 226 -7.08 3.63 -10.20
N VAL A 227 -6.82 4.95 -10.30
CA VAL A 227 -7.08 5.71 -11.52
C VAL A 227 -6.29 5.18 -12.72
N LYS A 228 -5.02 4.81 -12.53
CA LYS A 228 -4.15 4.23 -13.56
C LYS A 228 -3.22 3.20 -12.92
N SER A 229 -2.87 2.16 -13.66
CA SER A 229 -1.86 1.17 -13.27
C SER A 229 -1.09 0.74 -14.52
N PRO A 230 -0.22 1.60 -15.07
CA PRO A 230 0.52 1.30 -16.29
C PRO A 230 1.36 0.02 -16.17
N GLU A 231 1.88 -0.28 -14.98
CA GLU A 231 2.58 -1.52 -14.66
C GLU A 231 1.72 -2.78 -14.88
N PHE A 232 0.39 -2.67 -14.88
CA PHE A 232 -0.54 -3.76 -15.16
C PHE A 232 -1.34 -3.53 -16.45
N GLY A 233 -0.89 -2.61 -17.31
CA GLY A 233 -1.55 -2.30 -18.59
C GLY A 233 -2.89 -1.55 -18.46
N LEU A 234 -3.27 -1.07 -17.27
CA LEU A 234 -4.53 -0.35 -17.07
C LEU A 234 -4.35 1.16 -17.27
N ALA A 235 -4.82 1.66 -18.42
CA ALA A 235 -4.90 3.09 -18.71
C ALA A 235 -5.96 3.81 -17.86
N SER A 236 -6.97 3.08 -17.40
CA SER A 236 -8.02 3.51 -16.47
C SER A 236 -8.38 2.35 -15.54
N GLY A 237 -8.60 2.62 -14.26
CA GLY A 237 -9.17 1.64 -13.34
C GLY A 237 -10.58 1.22 -13.75
N ILE A 238 -10.99 0.03 -13.31
CA ILE A 238 -12.31 -0.55 -13.60
C ILE A 238 -13.32 -0.11 -12.53
N CYS A 239 -12.97 -0.24 -11.24
CA CYS A 239 -13.85 0.14 -10.13
C CYS A 239 -13.53 1.54 -9.57
N LEU A 240 -13.57 2.55 -10.45
CA LEU A 240 -13.29 3.95 -10.09
C LEU A 240 -14.33 4.54 -9.12
N GLU A 241 -13.92 5.55 -8.37
CA GLU A 241 -14.81 6.30 -7.46
C GLU A 241 -15.99 6.92 -8.22
N GLN A 242 -15.68 7.62 -9.31
CA GLN A 242 -16.65 8.19 -10.23
C GLN A 242 -16.59 7.42 -11.56
N SER A 243 -17.75 7.21 -12.17
CA SER A 243 -17.90 6.53 -13.47
C SER A 243 -17.17 5.18 -13.55
N PRO A 244 -17.44 4.21 -12.65
CA PRO A 244 -16.86 2.87 -12.74
C PRO A 244 -17.28 2.19 -14.05
N LEU A 245 -16.36 1.41 -14.62
CA LEU A 245 -16.56 0.69 -15.88
C LEU A 245 -17.30 -0.64 -15.63
N CYS A 246 -18.53 -0.56 -15.10
CA CYS A 246 -19.30 -1.74 -14.69
C CYS A 246 -19.59 -2.70 -15.85
N SER A 247 -19.69 -2.22 -17.10
CA SER A 247 -19.94 -3.04 -18.29
C SER A 247 -18.84 -4.05 -18.60
N ILE A 248 -17.62 -3.82 -18.10
CA ILE A 248 -16.47 -4.72 -18.27
C ILE A 248 -16.00 -5.32 -16.92
N CYS A 249 -16.73 -5.07 -15.84
CA CYS A 249 -16.36 -5.53 -14.50
C CYS A 249 -16.75 -7.01 -14.32
N GLY A 250 -15.78 -7.90 -14.10
CA GLY A 250 -16.06 -9.35 -14.00
C GLY A 250 -16.81 -9.81 -12.75
N VAL A 251 -17.10 -8.90 -11.81
CA VAL A 251 -17.74 -9.19 -10.52
C VAL A 251 -19.09 -8.49 -10.33
N THR A 252 -19.75 -8.06 -11.41
CA THR A 252 -21.10 -7.46 -11.35
C THR A 252 -22.11 -8.34 -10.62
N ASP A 253 -22.04 -9.66 -10.79
CA ASP A 253 -22.94 -10.64 -10.14
C ASP A 253 -22.78 -10.69 -8.62
N TYR A 254 -21.69 -10.14 -8.07
CA TYR A 254 -21.41 -10.05 -6.64
C TYR A 254 -21.52 -8.63 -6.08
N CYS A 255 -21.87 -7.65 -6.92
CA CYS A 255 -21.74 -6.22 -6.64
C CYS A 255 -23.09 -5.56 -6.39
N ASP A 256 -23.39 -5.29 -5.12
CA ASP A 256 -24.60 -4.59 -4.68
C ASP A 256 -24.70 -3.17 -5.28
N TYR A 257 -23.58 -2.48 -5.45
CA TYR A 257 -23.56 -1.17 -6.13
C TYR A 257 -24.05 -1.28 -7.59
N PHE A 258 -23.62 -2.31 -8.33
CA PHE A 258 -24.07 -2.51 -9.70
C PHE A 258 -25.56 -2.86 -9.73
N ALA A 259 -26.01 -3.81 -8.91
CA ALA A 259 -27.42 -4.19 -8.83
C ALA A 259 -28.36 -3.01 -8.54
N GLN A 260 -27.92 -2.05 -7.72
CA GLN A 260 -28.69 -0.85 -7.38
C GLN A 260 -28.67 0.24 -8.46
N ASN A 261 -27.65 0.26 -9.31
CA ASN A 261 -27.45 1.33 -10.31
C ASN A 261 -27.62 0.87 -11.76
N ALA A 262 -27.76 -0.43 -12.03
CA ALA A 262 -27.97 -0.98 -13.38
C ALA A 262 -29.34 -0.60 -13.99
N SER A 263 -30.28 -0.10 -13.17
CA SER A 263 -31.62 0.34 -13.58
C SER A 263 -31.74 1.86 -13.79
N ARG A 264 -30.63 2.60 -13.75
CA ARG A 264 -30.56 4.05 -13.97
C ARG A 264 -29.69 4.36 -15.17
#